data_AF-A5UQH2-F1
#
_entry.id   AF-A5UQH2-F1
#
_cell.length_a   1.000
_cell.length_b   1.000
_cell.length_c   1.000
_cell.angle_alpha   90.00
_cell.angle_beta   90.00
_cell.angle_gamma   90.00
#
_symmetry.space_group_name_H-M   'P 1'
#
loop_
_entity.id
_entity.type
_entity.pdbx_description
1 polymer ?
#
loop_
_entity_poly.entity_id
_entity_poly.type
_entity_poly.pdbx_seq_one_letter_code
_entity_poly.pdbx_strand_id
1 'polypeptide(L)'
;MDDQSASMTFSAAFNALFLVYTALFSARFFAVVLALTSLDASALAQRVQPGFPRRGMALFLFVAGFGAMLVWTSELLTPLLAGTAPEVLGPYTTLFTHGLDLAVIVPTTVLTGILLLQRKPFGYLLAAPLLVLISLVGVVVIAQAVSQTLAGLIFPIGVYIGMVGTWIVLGAFAVGLTVAFFRHLSEHVHLSD
;
A
#
# COMPACT_ATOMS: atom_id res chain seq x y z
N MET A 1 -9.62 3.36 -11.36
CA MET A 1 -10.35 2.09 -11.51
C MET A 1 -9.42 0.88 -11.28
N ASP A 2 -8.18 1.10 -10.80
CA ASP A 2 -7.08 0.16 -11.03
C ASP A 2 -6.76 -0.79 -9.86
N ASP A 3 -7.14 -0.45 -8.62
CA ASP A 3 -6.96 -1.34 -7.45
C ASP A 3 -8.09 -2.38 -7.30
N GLN A 4 -9.14 -2.28 -8.13
CA GLN A 4 -10.29 -3.17 -8.05
C GLN A 4 -10.09 -4.51 -8.76
N SER A 5 -9.11 -4.68 -9.67
CA SER A 5 -9.00 -5.94 -10.43
C SER A 5 -8.66 -7.14 -9.54
N ALA A 6 -7.85 -6.94 -8.49
CA ALA A 6 -7.53 -8.00 -7.53
C ALA A 6 -8.78 -8.39 -6.72
N SER A 7 -9.45 -7.41 -6.10
CA SER A 7 -10.69 -7.67 -5.35
C SER A 7 -11.81 -8.26 -6.23
N MET A 8 -11.93 -7.84 -7.49
CA MET A 8 -12.88 -8.40 -8.45
C MET A 8 -12.53 -9.83 -8.89
N THR A 9 -11.24 -10.19 -8.88
CA THR A 9 -10.78 -11.55 -9.22
C THR A 9 -10.93 -12.51 -8.04
N PHE A 10 -10.67 -12.05 -6.80
CA PHE A 10 -10.52 -12.93 -5.65
C PHE A 10 -11.66 -12.85 -4.61
N SER A 11 -12.54 -11.86 -4.68
CA SER A 11 -13.58 -11.64 -3.67
C SER A 11 -14.97 -11.36 -4.26
N ALA A 12 -15.05 -10.71 -5.42
CA ALA A 12 -16.33 -10.43 -6.06
C ALA A 12 -17.09 -11.70 -6.50
N ALA A 13 -18.42 -11.59 -6.54
CA ALA A 13 -19.27 -12.62 -7.09
C ALA A 13 -18.94 -12.88 -8.58
N PHE A 14 -18.96 -14.14 -8.98
CA PHE A 14 -18.63 -14.57 -10.33
C PHE A 14 -19.52 -13.86 -11.36
N ASN A 15 -18.90 -13.33 -12.42
CA ASN A 15 -19.57 -12.61 -13.48
C ASN A 15 -18.78 -12.73 -14.80
N ALA A 16 -19.39 -12.30 -15.91
CA ALA A 16 -18.83 -12.45 -17.26
C ALA A 16 -17.45 -11.78 -17.45
N LEU A 17 -17.10 -10.79 -16.62
CA LEU A 17 -15.84 -10.05 -16.71
C LEU A 17 -14.72 -10.67 -15.88
N PHE A 18 -14.96 -11.80 -15.19
CA PHE A 18 -13.97 -12.48 -14.35
C PHE A 18 -12.60 -12.68 -15.03
N LEU A 19 -12.58 -13.18 -16.28
CA LEU A 19 -11.34 -13.42 -17.01
C LEU A 19 -10.62 -12.11 -17.40
N VAL A 20 -11.36 -11.02 -17.61
CA VAL A 20 -10.79 -9.70 -17.91
C VAL A 20 -10.07 -9.16 -16.68
N TYR A 21 -10.70 -9.19 -15.51
CA TYR A 21 -10.07 -8.75 -14.27
C TYR A 21 -8.86 -9.61 -13.91
N THR A 22 -8.95 -10.93 -14.15
CA THR A 22 -7.84 -11.88 -13.95
C THR A 22 -6.64 -11.53 -14.83
N ALA A 23 -6.87 -11.27 -16.12
CA ALA A 23 -5.80 -10.89 -17.05
C ALA A 23 -5.14 -9.56 -16.67
N LEU A 24 -5.94 -8.57 -16.27
CA LEU A 24 -5.45 -7.27 -15.81
C LEU A 24 -4.62 -7.40 -14.52
N PHE A 25 -5.10 -8.18 -13.55
CA PHE A 25 -4.34 -8.46 -12.33
C PHE A 25 -3.01 -9.16 -12.65
N SER A 26 -3.03 -10.20 -13.49
CA SER A 26 -1.83 -10.94 -13.89
C SER A 26 -0.80 -10.02 -14.56
N ALA A 27 -1.23 -9.20 -15.52
CA ALA A 27 -0.34 -8.26 -16.21
C ALA A 27 0.31 -7.27 -15.24
N ARG A 28 -0.46 -6.70 -14.31
CA ARG A 28 0.07 -5.76 -13.30
C ARG A 28 1.02 -6.44 -12.33
N PHE A 29 0.67 -7.63 -11.84
CA PHE A 29 1.51 -8.41 -10.93
C PHE A 29 2.87 -8.72 -11.57
N PHE A 30 2.88 -9.28 -12.77
CA PHE A 30 4.14 -9.61 -13.45
C PHE A 30 4.92 -8.37 -13.88
N ALA A 31 4.26 -7.24 -14.20
CA ALA A 31 4.97 -5.98 -14.44
C ALA A 31 5.74 -5.50 -13.20
N VAL A 32 5.13 -5.59 -12.01
CA VAL A 32 5.82 -5.24 -10.74
C VAL A 32 6.98 -6.20 -10.46
N VAL A 33 6.78 -7.51 -10.65
CA VAL A 33 7.84 -8.52 -10.45
C VAL A 33 9.02 -8.26 -11.40
N LEU A 34 8.76 -8.02 -12.67
CA LEU A 34 9.79 -7.71 -13.66
C LEU A 34 10.50 -6.40 -13.33
N ALA A 35 9.77 -5.36 -12.94
CA ALA A 35 10.36 -4.09 -12.52
C ALA A 35 11.31 -4.28 -11.32
N LEU A 36 10.87 -4.97 -10.27
CA LEU A 36 11.68 -5.20 -9.07
C LEU A 36 12.90 -6.08 -9.33
N THR A 37 12.78 -7.09 -10.19
CA THR A 37 13.89 -8.01 -10.51
C THR A 37 14.89 -7.43 -11.52
N SER A 38 14.48 -6.43 -12.31
CA SER A 38 15.36 -5.72 -13.24
C SER A 38 16.28 -4.69 -12.57
N LEU A 39 15.95 -4.28 -11.33
CA LEU A 39 16.67 -3.24 -10.61
C LEU A 39 17.78 -3.84 -9.72
N ASP A 40 19.00 -3.34 -9.87
CA ASP A 40 20.10 -3.66 -8.96
C ASP A 40 19.97 -2.83 -7.67
N ALA A 41 19.55 -3.51 -6.60
CA ALA A 41 19.40 -2.89 -5.28
C ALA A 41 20.72 -2.28 -4.77
N SER A 42 21.86 -2.91 -5.06
CA SER A 42 23.17 -2.45 -4.58
C SER A 42 23.59 -1.19 -5.31
N ALA A 43 23.41 -1.16 -6.63
CA ALA A 43 23.64 0.05 -7.43
C ALA A 43 22.72 1.20 -6.98
N LEU A 44 21.45 0.92 -6.65
CA LEU A 44 20.54 1.92 -6.09
C LEU A 44 21.04 2.46 -4.75
N ALA A 45 21.50 1.59 -3.85
CA ALA A 45 22.02 2.01 -2.54
C ALA A 45 23.25 2.92 -2.65
N GLN A 46 24.08 2.74 -3.67
CA GLN A 46 25.24 3.60 -3.95
C GLN A 46 24.86 4.98 -4.48
N ARG A 47 23.67 5.14 -5.06
CA ARG A 47 23.15 6.44 -5.55
C ARG A 47 22.49 7.28 -4.45
N VAL A 48 22.35 6.76 -3.24
CA VAL A 48 21.73 7.47 -2.12
C VAL A 48 22.67 8.57 -1.64
N GLN A 49 22.23 9.82 -1.75
CA GLN A 49 23.02 10.98 -1.35
C GLN A 49 23.04 11.18 0.18
N PRO A 50 24.05 11.91 0.71
CA PRO A 50 24.02 12.40 2.08
C PRO A 50 22.73 13.17 2.39
N GLY A 51 22.17 12.97 3.58
CA GLY A 51 20.90 13.62 3.97
C GLY A 51 19.64 12.83 3.63
N PHE A 52 19.74 11.69 2.94
CA PHE A 52 18.60 10.83 2.65
C PHE A 52 17.78 10.51 3.93
N PRO A 53 16.45 10.78 3.96
CA PRO A 53 15.63 10.77 5.17
C PRO A 53 15.22 9.36 5.63
N ARG A 54 16.19 8.43 5.71
CA ARG A 54 15.97 7.00 6.03
C ARG A 54 15.15 6.76 7.30
N ARG A 55 15.41 7.53 8.37
CA ARG A 55 14.72 7.36 9.65
C ARG A 55 13.26 7.80 9.57
N GLY A 56 13.00 8.89 8.85
CA GLY A 56 11.64 9.40 8.62
C GLY A 56 10.83 8.42 7.77
N MET A 57 11.43 7.88 6.72
CA MET A 57 10.78 6.86 5.87
C MET A 57 10.52 5.57 6.64
N ALA A 58 11.50 5.06 7.40
CA ALA A 58 11.31 3.87 8.21
C ALA A 58 10.20 4.06 9.26
N LEU A 59 10.22 5.17 9.99
CA LEU A 59 9.19 5.49 10.97
C LEU A 59 7.80 5.56 10.31
N PHE A 60 7.69 6.24 9.17
CA PHE A 60 6.45 6.32 8.42
C PHE A 60 5.94 4.94 7.99
N LEU A 61 6.79 4.09 7.44
CA LEU A 61 6.42 2.74 7.02
C LEU A 61 5.97 1.86 8.20
N PHE A 62 6.58 2.01 9.38
CA PHE A 62 6.10 1.36 10.59
C PHE A 62 4.73 1.87 11.02
N VAL A 63 4.53 3.19 11.06
CA VAL A 63 3.24 3.78 11.43
C VAL A 63 2.15 3.36 10.46
N ALA A 64 2.41 3.40 9.15
CA ALA A 64 1.46 2.96 8.13
C ALA A 64 1.15 1.46 8.25
N GLY A 65 2.17 0.60 8.40
CA GLY A 65 2.01 -0.85 8.52
C GLY A 65 1.26 -1.27 9.79
N PHE A 66 1.69 -0.78 10.96
CA PHE A 66 1.02 -1.10 12.22
C PHE A 66 -0.37 -0.46 12.33
N GLY A 67 -0.55 0.74 11.76
CA GLY A 67 -1.86 1.39 11.65
C GLY A 67 -2.83 0.55 10.83
N ALA A 68 -2.43 0.12 9.63
CA ALA A 68 -3.22 -0.78 8.78
C ALA A 68 -3.52 -2.10 9.49
N MET A 69 -2.52 -2.72 10.13
CA MET A 69 -2.70 -3.95 10.90
C MET A 69 -3.76 -3.78 11.99
N LEU A 70 -3.73 -2.68 12.74
CA LEU A 70 -4.68 -2.43 13.82
C LEU A 70 -6.10 -2.26 13.28
N VAL A 71 -6.28 -1.47 12.20
CA VAL A 71 -7.57 -1.26 11.55
C VAL A 71 -8.15 -2.59 11.08
N TRP A 72 -7.41 -3.34 10.25
CA TRP A 72 -7.88 -4.61 9.70
C TRP A 72 -8.13 -5.66 10.78
N THR A 73 -7.27 -5.76 11.78
CA THR A 73 -7.47 -6.74 12.87
C THR A 73 -8.67 -6.36 13.72
N SER A 74 -8.93 -5.06 13.97
CA SER A 74 -10.08 -4.62 14.77
C SER A 74 -11.42 -4.97 14.14
N GLU A 75 -11.52 -4.94 12.81
CA GLU A 75 -12.71 -5.32 12.06
C GLU A 75 -12.95 -6.85 12.07
N LEU A 76 -11.89 -7.64 12.25
CA LEU A 76 -11.96 -9.11 12.26
C LEU A 76 -12.14 -9.68 13.66
N LEU A 77 -11.55 -9.06 14.69
CA LEU A 77 -11.44 -9.65 16.01
C LEU A 77 -12.80 -9.81 16.70
N THR A 78 -13.64 -8.77 16.68
CA THR A 78 -14.97 -8.81 17.33
C THR A 78 -15.88 -9.89 16.70
N PRO A 79 -16.05 -9.95 15.37
CA PRO A 79 -16.82 -11.02 14.73
C PRO A 79 -16.28 -12.42 15.01
N LEU A 80 -14.94 -12.59 14.99
CA LEU A 80 -14.29 -13.87 15.29
C LEU A 80 -14.61 -14.37 16.71
N LEU A 81 -14.53 -13.48 17.71
CA LEU A 81 -14.86 -13.81 19.09
C LEU A 81 -16.36 -14.12 19.27
N ALA A 82 -17.21 -13.48 18.48
CA ALA A 82 -18.65 -13.72 18.48
C ALA A 82 -19.10 -14.93 17.64
N GLY A 83 -18.19 -15.57 16.89
CA GLY A 83 -18.54 -16.65 15.96
C GLY A 83 -19.43 -16.20 14.80
N THR A 84 -19.33 -14.93 14.39
CA THR A 84 -20.14 -14.31 13.33
C THR A 84 -19.26 -13.85 12.17
N ALA A 85 -19.87 -13.63 11.00
CA ALA A 85 -19.17 -13.03 9.87
C ALA A 85 -18.99 -11.51 10.09
N PRO A 86 -17.85 -10.92 9.70
CA PRO A 86 -17.67 -9.46 9.77
C PRO A 86 -18.70 -8.71 8.94
N GLU A 87 -19.26 -7.60 9.46
CA GLU A 87 -20.23 -6.78 8.73
C GLU A 87 -19.67 -6.23 7.42
N VAL A 88 -18.37 -5.90 7.41
CA VAL A 88 -17.64 -5.39 6.23
C VAL A 88 -17.55 -6.41 5.08
N LEU A 89 -17.87 -7.69 5.34
CA LEU A 89 -17.93 -8.73 4.31
C LEU A 89 -19.00 -8.42 3.25
N GLY A 90 -20.13 -7.83 3.64
CA GLY A 90 -21.21 -7.47 2.72
C GLY A 90 -21.64 -8.63 1.80
N PRO A 91 -21.70 -8.44 0.47
CA PRO A 91 -22.09 -9.49 -0.48
C PRO A 91 -20.95 -10.47 -0.85
N TYR A 92 -19.74 -10.24 -0.34
CA TYR A 92 -18.57 -11.04 -0.68
C TYR A 92 -18.50 -12.32 0.14
N THR A 93 -17.75 -13.30 -0.35
CA THR A 93 -17.52 -14.56 0.38
C THR A 93 -16.25 -14.54 1.24
N THR A 94 -15.36 -13.57 1.00
CA THR A 94 -14.11 -13.38 1.77
C THR A 94 -13.61 -11.94 1.70
N LEU A 95 -12.71 -11.58 2.60
CA LEU A 95 -12.07 -10.26 2.73
C LEU A 95 -10.66 -10.27 2.13
N PHE A 96 -10.56 -10.22 0.80
CA PHE A 96 -9.28 -10.29 0.09
C PHE A 96 -8.31 -9.17 0.50
N THR A 97 -8.79 -7.93 0.59
CA THR A 97 -7.94 -6.77 0.95
C THR A 97 -7.34 -6.93 2.34
N HIS A 98 -8.15 -7.31 3.34
CA HIS A 98 -7.65 -7.58 4.70
C HIS A 98 -6.58 -8.67 4.71
N GLY A 99 -6.83 -9.77 3.99
CA GLY A 99 -5.88 -10.87 3.88
C GLY A 99 -4.58 -10.46 3.21
N LEU A 100 -4.65 -9.75 2.08
CA LEU A 100 -3.48 -9.28 1.33
C LEU A 100 -2.65 -8.29 2.16
N ASP A 101 -3.31 -7.35 2.83
CA ASP A 101 -2.61 -6.34 3.62
C ASP A 101 -1.90 -6.96 4.83
N LEU A 102 -2.59 -7.81 5.58
CA LEU A 102 -2.02 -8.46 6.77
C LEU A 102 -0.92 -9.49 6.42
N ALA A 103 -1.07 -10.22 5.30
CA ALA A 103 -0.13 -11.26 4.92
C ALA A 103 1.09 -10.74 4.13
N VAL A 104 0.94 -9.64 3.38
CA VAL A 104 1.96 -9.18 2.43
C VAL A 104 2.35 -7.73 2.67
N ILE A 105 1.41 -6.78 2.66
CA ILE A 105 1.75 -5.36 2.69
C ILE A 105 2.36 -4.96 4.03
N VAL A 106 1.71 -5.29 5.15
CA VAL A 106 2.17 -4.97 6.51
C VAL A 106 3.54 -5.59 6.81
N PRO A 107 3.79 -6.89 6.58
CA PRO A 107 5.13 -7.44 6.75
C PRO A 107 6.18 -6.76 5.88
N THR A 108 5.83 -6.41 4.64
CA THR A 108 6.76 -5.76 3.70
C THR A 108 7.11 -4.33 4.14
N THR A 109 6.15 -3.54 4.65
CA THR A 109 6.44 -2.19 5.17
C THR A 109 7.33 -2.26 6.40
N VAL A 110 7.08 -3.20 7.31
CA VAL A 110 7.91 -3.41 8.51
C VAL A 110 9.31 -3.86 8.12
N LEU A 111 9.44 -4.87 7.26
CA LEU A 111 10.74 -5.36 6.80
C LEU A 111 11.53 -4.25 6.08
N THR A 112 10.87 -3.48 5.22
CA THR A 112 11.49 -2.35 4.51
C THR A 112 11.97 -1.28 5.49
N GLY A 113 11.17 -0.94 6.50
CA GLY A 113 11.57 -0.02 7.56
C GLY A 113 12.82 -0.48 8.31
N ILE A 114 12.88 -1.77 8.67
CA ILE A 114 14.07 -2.37 9.31
C ILE A 114 15.29 -2.28 8.38
N LEU A 115 15.15 -2.69 7.12
CA LEU A 115 16.24 -2.68 6.14
C LEU A 115 16.75 -1.27 5.85
N LEU A 116 15.88 -0.25 5.81
CA LEU A 116 16.26 1.16 5.69
C LEU A 116 17.11 1.62 6.88
N LEU A 117 16.71 1.26 8.11
CA LEU A 117 17.49 1.59 9.31
C LEU A 117 18.86 0.90 9.32
N GLN A 118 18.93 -0.32 8.80
CA GLN A 118 20.16 -1.08 8.62
C GLN A 118 20.97 -0.66 7.38
N ARG A 119 20.47 0.29 6.59
CA ARG A 119 21.09 0.76 5.33
C ARG A 119 21.33 -0.37 4.32
N LYS A 120 20.46 -1.36 4.29
CA LYS A 120 20.56 -2.50 3.36
C LYS A 120 19.98 -2.13 2.00
N PRO A 121 20.58 -2.61 0.89
CA PRO A 121 20.13 -2.33 -0.48
C PRO A 121 18.62 -2.50 -0.72
N PHE A 122 18.06 -3.62 -0.27
CA PHE A 122 16.63 -3.91 -0.41
C PHE A 122 15.72 -2.94 0.34
N GLY A 123 16.20 -2.29 1.40
CA GLY A 123 15.43 -1.26 2.10
C GLY A 123 15.16 -0.06 1.20
N TYR A 124 16.14 0.36 0.40
CA TYR A 124 15.96 1.45 -0.56
C TYR A 124 15.09 1.03 -1.74
N LEU A 125 15.33 -0.18 -2.27
CA LEU A 125 14.57 -0.71 -3.41
C LEU A 125 13.06 -0.82 -3.11
N LEU A 126 12.70 -1.35 -1.94
CA LEU A 126 11.30 -1.56 -1.56
C LEU A 126 10.61 -0.30 -1.03
N ALA A 127 11.37 0.70 -0.56
CA ALA A 127 10.79 1.93 -0.03
C ALA A 127 10.02 2.72 -1.10
N ALA A 128 10.59 2.88 -2.29
CA ALA A 128 9.94 3.61 -3.38
C ALA A 128 8.55 3.06 -3.75
N PRO A 129 8.38 1.77 -4.10
CA PRO A 129 7.07 1.24 -4.48
C PRO A 129 6.07 1.29 -3.33
N LEU A 130 6.49 1.10 -2.07
CA LEU A 130 5.60 1.21 -0.91
C LEU A 130 5.12 2.65 -0.67
N LEU A 131 6.00 3.64 -0.78
CA LEU A 131 5.62 5.04 -0.65
C LEU A 131 4.68 5.47 -1.78
N VAL A 132 4.92 5.01 -3.00
CA VAL A 132 4.02 5.23 -4.14
C VAL A 132 2.68 4.54 -3.91
N LEU A 133 2.65 3.30 -3.44
CA LEU A 133 1.43 2.58 -3.11
C LEU A 133 0.58 3.35 -2.09
N ILE A 134 1.17 3.77 -0.96
CA ILE A 134 0.45 4.51 0.09
C ILE A 134 -0.05 5.87 -0.44
N SER A 135 0.73 6.53 -1.31
CA SER A 135 0.31 7.76 -2.00
C SER A 135 -0.94 7.52 -2.86
N LEU A 136 -0.96 6.44 -3.63
CA LEU A 136 -2.08 6.06 -4.49
C LEU A 136 -3.32 5.67 -3.67
N VAL A 137 -3.15 4.98 -2.54
CA VAL A 137 -4.27 4.65 -1.63
C VAL A 137 -5.01 5.91 -1.19
N GLY A 138 -4.29 6.99 -0.85
CA GLY A 138 -4.93 8.27 -0.51
C GLY A 138 -5.81 8.82 -1.64
N VAL A 139 -5.35 8.71 -2.90
CA VAL A 139 -6.12 9.13 -4.08
C VAL A 139 -7.33 8.22 -4.31
N VAL A 140 -7.16 6.91 -4.17
CA VAL A 140 -8.24 5.92 -4.32
C VAL A 140 -9.34 6.14 -3.30
N VAL A 141 -8.99 6.41 -2.04
CA VAL A 141 -9.95 6.67 -0.97
C VAL A 141 -10.76 7.95 -1.24
N ILE A 142 -10.13 9.00 -1.77
CA ILE A 142 -10.86 10.21 -2.21
C ILE A 142 -11.83 9.87 -3.33
N ALA A 143 -11.37 9.18 -4.38
CA ALA A 143 -12.20 8.80 -5.51
C ALA A 143 -13.38 7.91 -5.07
N GLN A 144 -13.14 7.00 -4.12
CA GLN A 144 -14.16 6.14 -3.54
C GLN A 144 -15.19 6.93 -2.74
N ALA A 145 -14.76 7.85 -1.86
CA ALA A 145 -15.67 8.69 -1.09
C ALA A 145 -16.54 9.58 -1.98
N VAL A 146 -15.96 10.14 -3.06
CA VAL A 146 -16.71 10.91 -4.06
C VAL A 146 -17.71 10.01 -4.79
N SER A 147 -17.29 8.84 -5.26
CA SER A 147 -18.16 7.90 -5.97
C SER A 147 -19.33 7.41 -5.11
N GLN A 148 -19.08 7.12 -3.83
CA GLN A 148 -20.11 6.70 -2.88
C GLN A 148 -21.11 7.84 -2.63
N THR A 149 -20.61 9.06 -2.45
CA THR A 149 -21.46 10.25 -2.27
C THR A 149 -22.36 10.49 -3.49
N LEU A 150 -21.80 10.37 -4.71
CA LEU A 150 -22.56 10.50 -5.96
C LEU A 150 -23.61 9.38 -6.13
N ALA A 151 -23.38 8.21 -5.54
CA ALA A 151 -24.33 7.10 -5.49
C ALA A 151 -25.37 7.24 -4.35
N GLY A 152 -25.36 8.34 -3.59
CA GLY A 152 -26.27 8.59 -2.47
C GLY A 152 -25.90 7.86 -1.18
N LEU A 153 -24.72 7.23 -1.11
CA LEU A 153 -24.21 6.58 0.09
C LEU A 153 -23.47 7.61 0.96
N ILE A 154 -24.15 8.07 2.02
CA ILE A 154 -23.60 9.04 2.97
C ILE A 154 -23.30 8.31 4.29
N PHE A 155 -22.05 8.42 4.74
CA PHE A 155 -21.61 7.81 5.99
C PHE A 155 -21.68 8.79 7.17
N PRO A 156 -21.70 8.30 8.42
CA PRO A 156 -21.53 9.15 9.58
C PRO A 156 -20.22 9.94 9.53
N ILE A 157 -20.21 11.17 10.06
CA ILE A 157 -19.03 12.04 10.04
C ILE A 157 -17.78 11.40 10.66
N GLY A 158 -17.96 10.51 11.64
CA GLY A 158 -16.86 9.74 12.24
C GLY A 158 -16.12 8.84 11.25
N VAL A 159 -16.81 8.29 10.23
CA VAL A 159 -16.18 7.47 9.18
C VAL A 159 -15.32 8.35 8.26
N TYR A 160 -15.82 9.54 7.90
CA TYR A 160 -15.06 10.46 7.07
C TYR A 160 -13.80 10.98 7.78
N ILE A 161 -13.90 11.31 9.06
CA ILE A 161 -12.74 11.80 9.82
C ILE A 161 -11.78 10.65 10.13
N GLY A 162 -12.30 9.55 10.68
CA GLY A 162 -11.49 8.45 11.22
C GLY A 162 -10.87 7.55 10.16
N MET A 163 -11.63 7.14 9.14
CA MET A 163 -11.13 6.25 8.09
C MET A 163 -10.63 7.03 6.89
N VAL A 164 -11.52 7.79 6.23
CA VAL A 164 -11.20 8.49 4.97
C VAL A 164 -10.08 9.52 5.21
N GLY A 165 -10.22 10.35 6.24
CA GLY A 165 -9.24 11.38 6.59
C GLY A 165 -7.87 10.81 6.91
N THR A 166 -7.80 9.72 7.67
CA THR A 166 -6.54 9.06 8.02
C THR A 166 -5.78 8.58 6.77
N TRP A 167 -6.45 7.89 5.84
CA TRP A 167 -5.81 7.41 4.61
C TRP A 167 -5.38 8.56 3.69
N ILE A 168 -6.14 9.65 3.64
CA ILE A 168 -5.77 10.86 2.90
C ILE A 168 -4.50 11.49 3.48
N VAL A 169 -4.43 11.64 4.80
CA VAL A 169 -3.27 12.23 5.48
C VAL A 169 -2.03 11.37 5.28
N LEU A 170 -2.16 10.04 5.44
CA LEU A 170 -1.07 9.10 5.17
C LEU A 170 -0.60 9.18 3.71
N GLY A 171 -1.54 9.21 2.76
CA GLY A 171 -1.23 9.35 1.34
C GLY A 171 -0.50 10.66 1.01
N ALA A 172 -0.96 11.78 1.56
CA ALA A 172 -0.30 13.08 1.36
C ALA A 172 1.13 13.10 1.94
N PHE A 173 1.33 12.52 3.12
CA PHE A 173 2.66 12.40 3.71
C PHE A 173 3.57 11.47 2.88
N ALA A 174 3.01 10.36 2.35
CA ALA A 174 3.72 9.45 1.46
C ALA A 174 4.16 10.14 0.16
N VAL A 175 3.35 11.04 -0.40
CA VAL A 175 3.75 11.84 -1.58
C VAL A 175 4.98 12.69 -1.25
N GLY A 176 4.98 13.38 -0.12
CA GLY A 176 6.13 14.17 0.33
C GLY A 176 7.39 13.34 0.48
N LEU A 177 7.28 12.16 1.10
CA LEU A 177 8.40 11.22 1.24
C LEU A 177 8.84 10.61 -0.09
N THR A 178 7.92 10.35 -1.02
CA THR A 178 8.24 9.86 -2.37
C THR A 178 9.05 10.90 -3.13
N VAL A 179 8.62 12.17 -3.09
CA VAL A 179 9.37 13.27 -3.69
C VAL A 179 10.75 13.41 -3.03
N ALA A 180 10.81 13.32 -1.70
CA ALA A 180 12.09 13.35 -0.98
C ALA A 180 12.99 12.16 -1.34
N PHE A 181 12.44 10.96 -1.56
CA PHE A 181 13.17 9.78 -1.99
C PHE A 181 13.91 10.05 -3.29
N PHE A 182 13.18 10.46 -4.33
CA PHE A 182 13.76 10.66 -5.66
C PHE A 182 14.70 11.87 -5.72
N ARG A 183 14.45 12.92 -4.95
CA ARG A 183 15.35 14.09 -4.87
C ARG A 183 16.73 13.79 -4.27
N HIS A 184 16.83 12.76 -3.42
CA HIS A 184 18.09 12.37 -2.78
C HIS A 184 18.78 11.19 -3.49
N LEU A 185 18.40 10.88 -4.73
CA LEU A 185 19.12 9.94 -5.58
C LEU A 185 20.02 10.72 -6.55
N SER A 186 21.28 10.31 -6.70
CA SER A 186 22.18 10.84 -7.72
C SER A 186 21.88 10.24 -9.10
N GLU A 187 22.00 11.06 -10.14
CA GLU A 187 21.93 10.59 -11.53
C GLU A 187 23.19 9.80 -11.92
N HIS A 188 24.33 10.10 -11.30
CA HIS A 188 25.61 9.42 -11.54
C HIS A 188 25.97 8.46 -10.41
N VAL A 189 26.48 7.28 -10.77
CA VAL A 189 27.15 6.37 -9.83
C VAL A 189 28.51 6.98 -9.51
N HIS A 190 28.81 7.23 -8.23
CA HIS A 190 30.16 7.60 -7.82
C HIS A 190 31.07 6.39 -8.06
N LEU A 191 31.80 6.41 -9.17
CA LEU A 191 32.97 5.55 -9.35
C LEU A 191 34.05 6.13 -8.44
N SER A 192 34.36 5.43 -7.35
CA SER A 192 35.57 5.70 -6.59
C SER A 192 36.75 5.17 -7.40
N ASP A 193 37.56 6.07 -7.95
CA ASP A 193 38.90 5.78 -8.48
C ASP A 193 39.85 5.26 -7.40
#